data_AF-A0A519X5X0-F1
#
_entry.id   AF-A0A519X5X0-F1
#
_cell.length_a   1.000
_cell.length_b   1.000
_cell.length_c   1.000
_cell.angle_alpha   90.00
_cell.angle_beta   90.00
_cell.angle_gamma   90.00
#
_symmetry.space_group_name_H-M   'P 1'
#
loop_
_entity.id
_entity.type
_entity.pdbx_description
1 polymer ?
#
loop_
_entity_poly.entity_id
_entity_poly.type
_entity_poly.pdbx_seq_one_letter_code
_entity_poly.pdbx_strand_id
1 'polypeptide(L)'
;MQVYGRAQTEPIALQTEHLVAPLGIDVASPRLSWMMKDVRQDAKQVAYRIYVGKDSSEVVKKKGLSWDSGRLMSATSLVIYKGKALEPYTKYFWLVEIWGKDGLASSSTAISSFETGLMSMTNWKGSWITDNKGIEVKPAPYFRTVFSAEKKIKSARAYIACGGLYELYLNGKKVGNHRMDPMYTRFDRRTLYVTYDVTAQLQNGKNAIGVLLGNGWYNHQSTAVWDFHKAPWRNRPTFCLDLRITYADGSVETVTSGREWKTALSPVTFNSIYTAEHYDARQEQLGWNVVNFDDTKWGNCTFRSAPSDNIVSQSLHPIRNVEKIAAKSINKVNDTTYIFDLGRNISGVSQISLSGEAGTVVKLKHTERLYENGRADMSNIDQHYRPTDNTDPFQVDILTLNGRGEESFTPHFNYKGFQYVEVTSSKPITLTKGSLIGYFMHSDVPPIGTIKSSNPTLDKIWYATNNSYLSNFFGYPTDCPQREKNGWTGDAHIAVETGLMNFDGITIYEKWLADHRDEQQPNGVLPSIIPTDGWGYE
;
A
#
# COMPACT_ATOMS: atom_id res chain seq x y z
N MET A 1 -17.00 -48.63 -25.23
CA MET A 1 -16.15 -47.74 -24.40
C MET A 1 -16.10 -46.37 -25.07
N GLN A 2 -16.88 -45.41 -24.57
CA GLN A 2 -16.75 -44.01 -24.98
C GLN A 2 -15.53 -43.42 -24.29
N VAL A 3 -14.48 -43.13 -25.05
CA VAL A 3 -13.36 -42.32 -24.57
C VAL A 3 -13.89 -40.90 -24.47
N TYR A 4 -14.26 -40.48 -23.26
CA TYR A 4 -14.55 -39.07 -22.96
C TYR A 4 -13.26 -38.28 -23.20
N GLY A 5 -13.13 -37.67 -24.37
CA GLY A 5 -12.05 -36.75 -24.66
C GLY A 5 -12.09 -35.63 -23.63
N ARG A 6 -11.04 -35.50 -22.82
CA ARG A 6 -10.89 -34.31 -21.96
C ARG A 6 -10.88 -33.09 -22.87
N ALA A 7 -11.68 -32.08 -22.53
CA ALA A 7 -11.60 -30.79 -23.19
C ALA A 7 -10.15 -30.27 -23.06
N GLN A 8 -9.51 -29.96 -24.18
CA GLN A 8 -8.13 -29.47 -24.21
C GLN A 8 -8.03 -27.95 -23.98
N THR A 9 -9.17 -27.26 -23.99
CA THR A 9 -9.31 -25.85 -23.68
C THR A 9 -9.68 -25.70 -22.21
N GLU A 10 -9.00 -24.86 -21.44
CA GLU A 10 -9.28 -24.62 -20.01
C GLU A 10 -9.21 -23.11 -19.71
N PRO A 11 -10.19 -22.52 -19.03
CA PRO A 11 -10.07 -21.15 -18.55
C PRO A 11 -9.20 -21.11 -17.28
N ILE A 12 -8.19 -20.25 -17.31
CA ILE A 12 -7.18 -20.08 -16.25
C ILE A 12 -7.00 -18.59 -15.93
N ALA A 13 -6.22 -18.26 -14.89
CA ALA A 13 -5.90 -16.90 -14.50
C ALA A 13 -7.13 -16.00 -14.32
N LEU A 14 -8.13 -16.50 -13.58
CA LEU A 14 -9.38 -15.79 -13.32
C LEU A 14 -9.12 -14.57 -12.44
N GLN A 15 -9.57 -13.40 -12.88
CA GLN A 15 -9.43 -12.13 -12.17
C GLN A 15 -10.77 -11.38 -12.09
N THR A 16 -10.90 -10.56 -11.06
CA THR A 16 -11.97 -9.57 -10.91
C THR A 16 -11.33 -8.20 -10.75
N GLU A 17 -11.73 -7.22 -11.56
CA GLU A 17 -11.12 -5.88 -11.58
C GLU A 17 -9.58 -5.96 -11.67
N HIS A 18 -9.07 -6.82 -12.57
CA HIS A 18 -7.64 -7.08 -12.79
C HIS A 18 -6.87 -7.66 -11.59
N LEU A 19 -7.57 -8.07 -10.52
CA LEU A 19 -6.97 -8.64 -9.32
C LEU A 19 -7.41 -10.09 -9.10
N VAL A 20 -6.56 -10.88 -8.46
CA VAL A 20 -6.88 -12.25 -8.06
C VAL A 20 -7.63 -12.22 -6.73
N ALA A 21 -8.87 -12.68 -6.74
CA ALA A 21 -9.72 -12.78 -5.54
C ALA A 21 -9.76 -11.52 -4.66
N PRO A 22 -10.02 -10.32 -5.23
CA PRO A 22 -9.90 -9.07 -4.50
C PRO A 22 -10.89 -8.98 -3.34
N LEU A 23 -10.46 -8.30 -2.28
CA LEU A 23 -11.22 -8.02 -1.08
C LEU A 23 -11.58 -6.54 -1.02
N GLY A 24 -12.84 -6.25 -0.74
CA GLY A 24 -13.33 -4.91 -0.46
C GLY A 24 -13.67 -4.07 -1.69
N ILE A 25 -13.98 -4.66 -2.85
CA ILE A 25 -14.27 -3.87 -4.06
C ILE A 25 -15.61 -3.12 -3.97
N ASP A 26 -15.67 -1.89 -4.49
CA ASP A 26 -16.91 -1.08 -4.52
C ASP A 26 -17.58 -1.00 -5.88
N VAL A 27 -16.96 -1.60 -6.91
CA VAL A 27 -17.48 -1.56 -8.27
C VAL A 27 -18.81 -2.33 -8.33
N ALA A 28 -19.89 -1.62 -8.65
CA ALA A 28 -21.25 -2.19 -8.67
C ALA A 28 -21.46 -3.24 -9.77
N SER A 29 -20.68 -3.16 -10.85
CA SER A 29 -20.68 -4.11 -11.97
C SER A 29 -19.25 -4.48 -12.32
N PRO A 30 -18.60 -5.34 -11.51
CA PRO A 30 -17.19 -5.63 -11.68
C PRO A 30 -16.92 -6.39 -12.98
N ARG A 31 -15.74 -6.15 -13.54
CA ARG A 31 -15.14 -6.83 -14.68
C ARG A 31 -14.58 -8.17 -14.21
N LEU A 32 -14.94 -9.22 -14.92
CA LEU A 32 -14.42 -10.57 -14.76
C LEU A 32 -13.59 -10.89 -15.99
N SER A 33 -12.37 -11.39 -15.78
CA SER A 33 -11.48 -11.78 -16.88
C SER A 33 -10.85 -13.14 -16.65
N TRP A 34 -10.48 -13.79 -17.74
CA TRP A 34 -9.76 -15.07 -17.74
C TRP A 34 -8.83 -15.15 -18.94
N MET A 35 -7.86 -16.05 -18.84
CA MET A 35 -7.06 -16.51 -19.96
C MET A 35 -7.51 -17.90 -20.39
N MET A 36 -7.14 -18.30 -21.60
CA MET A 36 -7.42 -19.62 -22.14
C MET A 36 -6.11 -20.40 -22.28
N LYS A 37 -6.07 -21.60 -21.71
CA LYS A 37 -5.01 -22.58 -21.93
C LYS A 37 -5.48 -23.64 -22.90
N ASP A 38 -4.81 -23.74 -24.05
CA ASP A 38 -5.06 -24.79 -25.04
C ASP A 38 -3.76 -25.00 -25.84
N VAL A 39 -3.32 -26.24 -25.95
CA VAL A 39 -2.04 -26.59 -26.59
C VAL A 39 -2.13 -26.72 -28.11
N ARG A 40 -3.35 -26.68 -28.66
CA ARG A 40 -3.56 -26.86 -30.10
C ARG A 40 -3.23 -25.58 -30.85
N GLN A 41 -2.66 -25.75 -32.05
CA GLN A 41 -2.54 -24.67 -33.01
C GLN A 41 -3.93 -24.14 -33.40
N ASP A 42 -4.04 -22.81 -33.57
CA ASP A 42 -5.27 -22.09 -33.87
C ASP A 42 -6.40 -22.32 -32.85
N ALA A 43 -6.06 -22.65 -31.61
CA ALA A 43 -7.03 -22.72 -30.54
C ALA A 43 -7.68 -21.35 -30.33
N LYS A 44 -9.01 -21.35 -30.20
CA LYS A 44 -9.78 -20.14 -29.93
C LYS A 44 -11.01 -20.46 -29.09
N GLN A 45 -11.37 -19.52 -28.22
CA GLN A 45 -12.68 -19.49 -27.60
C GLN A 45 -13.72 -19.04 -28.63
N VAL A 46 -14.85 -19.74 -28.68
CA VAL A 46 -16.00 -19.37 -29.54
C VAL A 46 -17.26 -19.03 -28.74
N ALA A 47 -17.32 -19.43 -27.47
CA ALA A 47 -18.39 -19.05 -26.56
C ALA A 47 -17.92 -19.08 -25.10
N TYR A 48 -18.67 -18.41 -24.22
CA TYR A 48 -18.51 -18.51 -22.77
C TYR A 48 -19.85 -18.50 -22.05
N ARG A 49 -19.84 -18.90 -20.77
CA ARG A 49 -20.94 -18.76 -19.81
C ARG A 49 -20.39 -18.58 -18.40
N ILE A 50 -20.94 -17.63 -17.67
CA ILE A 50 -20.47 -17.28 -16.32
C ILE A 50 -21.58 -17.52 -15.32
N TYR A 51 -21.18 -18.03 -14.17
CA TYR A 51 -22.06 -18.23 -13.02
C TYR A 51 -21.46 -17.50 -11.84
N VAL A 52 -22.27 -16.71 -11.14
CA VAL A 52 -21.88 -15.98 -9.93
C VAL A 52 -22.91 -16.25 -8.84
N GLY A 53 -22.47 -16.50 -7.62
CA GLY A 53 -23.34 -16.74 -6.47
C GLY A 53 -22.61 -16.50 -5.15
N LYS A 54 -23.32 -16.56 -4.02
CA LYS A 54 -22.76 -16.28 -2.68
C LYS A 54 -22.20 -17.52 -1.98
N ASP A 55 -22.48 -18.71 -2.49
CA ASP A 55 -22.01 -19.99 -1.96
C ASP A 55 -21.23 -20.74 -3.05
N SER A 56 -19.98 -21.08 -2.77
CA SER A 56 -19.11 -21.73 -3.74
C SER A 56 -19.62 -23.11 -4.15
N SER A 57 -20.23 -23.86 -3.22
CA SER A 57 -20.75 -25.21 -3.49
C SER A 57 -22.00 -25.18 -4.38
N GLU A 58 -22.85 -24.17 -4.23
CA GLU A 58 -24.02 -23.97 -5.08
C GLU A 58 -23.62 -23.42 -6.45
N VAL A 59 -22.61 -22.56 -6.53
CA VAL A 59 -22.08 -22.05 -7.80
C VAL A 59 -21.54 -23.19 -8.67
N VAL A 60 -20.79 -24.15 -8.11
CA VAL A 60 -20.35 -25.37 -8.84
C VAL A 60 -21.53 -26.19 -9.37
N LYS A 61 -22.60 -26.29 -8.57
CA LYS A 61 -23.83 -26.98 -8.96
C LYS A 61 -24.71 -26.15 -9.89
N LYS A 62 -24.30 -24.92 -10.26
CA LYS A 62 -25.05 -23.96 -11.09
C LYS A 62 -26.42 -23.61 -10.49
N LYS A 63 -26.48 -23.48 -9.17
CA LYS A 63 -27.69 -23.18 -8.38
C LYS A 63 -27.46 -21.95 -7.50
N GLY A 64 -28.55 -21.35 -7.01
CA GLY A 64 -28.47 -20.22 -6.07
C GLY A 64 -27.75 -19.00 -6.64
N LEU A 65 -27.83 -18.79 -7.96
CA LEU A 65 -27.02 -17.82 -8.66
C LEU A 65 -27.54 -16.38 -8.52
N SER A 66 -26.60 -15.48 -8.27
CA SER A 66 -26.77 -14.03 -8.43
C SER A 66 -26.69 -13.62 -9.89
N TRP A 67 -25.97 -14.41 -10.71
CA TRP A 67 -25.90 -14.22 -12.15
C TRP A 67 -25.64 -15.53 -12.88
N ASP A 68 -26.32 -15.70 -14.00
CA ASP A 68 -26.02 -16.66 -15.05
C ASP A 68 -26.04 -15.90 -16.37
N SER A 69 -24.92 -15.83 -17.07
CA SER A 69 -24.85 -15.07 -18.33
C SER A 69 -25.61 -15.74 -19.48
N GLY A 70 -25.99 -17.01 -19.33
CA GLY A 70 -26.30 -17.88 -20.46
C GLY A 70 -25.06 -18.14 -21.33
N ARG A 71 -25.21 -19.03 -22.32
CA ARG A 71 -24.14 -19.27 -23.30
C ARG A 71 -24.12 -18.14 -24.31
N LEU A 72 -23.03 -17.38 -24.34
CA LEU A 72 -22.83 -16.26 -25.26
C LEU A 72 -21.81 -16.65 -26.32
N MET A 73 -22.19 -16.55 -27.60
CA MET A 73 -21.32 -16.85 -28.76
C MET A 73 -20.33 -15.70 -28.98
N SER A 74 -19.26 -15.68 -28.20
CA SER A 74 -18.21 -14.66 -28.27
C SER A 74 -16.85 -15.20 -27.85
N ALA A 75 -15.81 -14.65 -28.48
CA ALA A 75 -14.40 -14.89 -28.14
C ALA A 75 -13.88 -13.97 -27.02
N THR A 76 -14.69 -13.04 -26.51
CA THR A 76 -14.31 -12.11 -25.44
C THR A 76 -13.96 -12.85 -24.14
N SER A 77 -12.92 -12.39 -23.46
CA SER A 77 -12.45 -12.92 -22.17
C SER A 77 -12.34 -11.86 -21.06
N LEU A 78 -12.94 -10.69 -21.27
CA LEU A 78 -13.12 -9.61 -20.29
C LEU A 78 -14.58 -9.15 -20.37
N VAL A 79 -15.33 -9.33 -19.29
CA VAL A 79 -16.78 -9.10 -19.30
C VAL A 79 -17.24 -8.40 -18.05
N ILE A 80 -18.21 -7.51 -18.20
CA ILE A 80 -18.82 -6.78 -17.08
C ILE A 80 -19.94 -7.64 -16.49
N TYR A 81 -19.97 -7.74 -15.17
CA TYR A 81 -21.06 -8.36 -14.42
C TYR A 81 -22.41 -7.72 -14.75
N LYS A 82 -23.42 -8.55 -15.09
CA LYS A 82 -24.79 -8.11 -15.45
C LYS A 82 -25.88 -8.81 -14.64
N GLY A 83 -25.53 -9.30 -13.46
CA GLY A 83 -26.47 -9.99 -12.59
C GLY A 83 -27.29 -9.08 -11.70
N LYS A 84 -27.83 -9.66 -10.62
CA LYS A 84 -28.52 -8.93 -9.56
C LYS A 84 -27.59 -7.91 -8.91
N ALA A 85 -28.15 -6.82 -8.39
CA ALA A 85 -27.38 -5.82 -7.65
C ALA A 85 -26.52 -6.49 -6.56
N LEU A 86 -25.24 -6.10 -6.49
CA LEU A 86 -24.32 -6.60 -5.47
C LEU A 86 -24.61 -5.93 -4.13
N GLU A 87 -24.46 -6.70 -3.05
CA GLU A 87 -24.67 -6.24 -1.67
C GLU A 87 -23.31 -5.89 -1.05
N PRO A 88 -23.25 -4.92 -0.12
CA PRO A 88 -22.02 -4.62 0.61
C PRO A 88 -21.61 -5.81 1.51
N TYR A 89 -20.34 -5.87 1.90
CA TYR A 89 -19.81 -6.87 2.84
C TYR A 89 -20.03 -8.33 2.41
N THR A 90 -20.15 -8.59 1.12
CA THR A 90 -20.61 -9.87 0.59
C THR A 90 -19.56 -10.50 -0.30
N LYS A 91 -19.20 -11.74 0.03
CA LYS A 91 -18.33 -12.55 -0.82
C LYS A 91 -19.14 -13.22 -1.91
N TYR A 92 -18.71 -13.04 -3.15
CA TYR A 92 -19.25 -13.70 -4.34
C TYR A 92 -18.20 -14.66 -4.89
N PHE A 93 -18.67 -15.82 -5.31
CA PHE A 93 -17.90 -16.84 -6.01
C PHE A 93 -18.35 -16.87 -7.45
N TRP A 94 -17.41 -17.06 -8.36
CA TRP A 94 -17.72 -17.17 -9.77
C TRP A 94 -16.87 -18.23 -10.47
N LEU A 95 -17.48 -18.84 -11.48
CA LEU A 95 -16.83 -19.76 -12.38
C LEU A 95 -17.19 -19.40 -13.82
N VAL A 96 -16.31 -19.77 -14.75
CA VAL A 96 -16.53 -19.59 -16.18
C VAL A 96 -16.43 -20.93 -16.89
N GLU A 97 -17.36 -21.15 -17.82
CA GLU A 97 -17.31 -22.18 -18.84
C GLU A 97 -16.96 -21.53 -20.17
N ILE A 98 -16.04 -22.14 -20.91
CA ILE A 98 -15.66 -21.72 -22.25
C ILE A 98 -15.83 -22.86 -23.24
N TRP A 99 -16.10 -22.52 -24.49
CA TRP A 99 -16.16 -23.46 -25.60
C TRP A 99 -15.01 -23.17 -26.54
N GLY A 100 -14.20 -24.19 -26.82
CA GLY A 100 -13.16 -24.14 -27.83
C GLY A 100 -13.71 -24.29 -29.26
N LYS A 101 -12.82 -24.27 -30.25
CA LYS A 101 -13.17 -24.46 -31.67
C LYS A 101 -13.86 -25.79 -31.99
N ASP A 102 -13.66 -26.81 -31.16
CA ASP A 102 -14.29 -28.12 -31.26
C ASP A 102 -15.74 -28.14 -30.75
N GLY A 103 -16.22 -27.03 -30.19
CA GLY A 103 -17.57 -26.93 -29.62
C GLY A 103 -17.74 -27.69 -28.31
N LEU A 104 -16.66 -28.18 -27.71
CA LEU A 104 -16.70 -28.85 -26.41
C LEU A 104 -16.58 -27.82 -25.28
N ALA A 105 -17.46 -27.93 -24.29
CA ALA A 105 -17.42 -27.08 -23.11
C ALA A 105 -16.29 -27.51 -22.16
N SER A 106 -15.66 -26.53 -21.54
CA SER A 106 -14.72 -26.74 -20.44
C SER A 106 -14.92 -25.69 -19.37
N SER A 107 -14.93 -26.10 -18.11
CA SER A 107 -15.08 -25.23 -16.96
C SER A 107 -13.70 -24.90 -16.36
N SER A 108 -13.60 -23.78 -15.67
CA SER A 108 -12.42 -23.49 -14.85
C SER A 108 -12.26 -24.58 -13.80
N THR A 109 -11.03 -25.07 -13.61
CA THR A 109 -10.74 -26.08 -12.58
C THR A 109 -10.85 -25.50 -11.17
N ALA A 110 -10.63 -24.19 -11.01
CA ALA A 110 -10.82 -23.46 -9.77
C ALA A 110 -11.98 -22.46 -9.87
N ILE A 111 -12.70 -22.29 -8.76
CA ILE A 111 -13.67 -21.21 -8.55
C ILE A 111 -12.91 -19.98 -8.09
N SER A 112 -13.13 -18.84 -8.73
CA SER A 112 -12.61 -17.56 -8.26
C SER A 112 -13.64 -16.85 -7.38
N SER A 113 -13.23 -15.78 -6.72
CA SER A 113 -14.14 -15.00 -5.87
C SER A 113 -13.82 -13.51 -5.96
N PHE A 114 -14.71 -12.68 -5.44
CA PHE A 114 -14.42 -11.31 -5.05
C PHE A 114 -15.32 -10.98 -3.87
N GLU A 115 -14.90 -10.07 -3.02
CA GLU A 115 -15.69 -9.64 -1.87
C GLU A 115 -15.92 -8.14 -1.95
N THR A 116 -17.19 -7.72 -1.85
CA THR A 116 -17.56 -6.31 -1.88
C THR A 116 -17.18 -5.61 -0.57
N GLY A 117 -16.83 -4.34 -0.70
CA GLY A 117 -16.51 -3.47 0.42
C GLY A 117 -17.75 -2.81 1.02
N LEU A 118 -17.62 -1.54 1.38
CA LEU A 118 -18.72 -0.73 1.88
C LEU A 118 -19.69 -0.30 0.78
N MET A 119 -19.25 -0.15 -0.47
CA MET A 119 -20.01 0.28 -1.66
C MET A 119 -20.68 1.68 -1.60
N SER A 120 -20.92 2.22 -0.41
CA SER A 120 -21.53 3.52 -0.17
C SER A 120 -21.04 4.08 1.16
N MET A 121 -20.85 5.40 1.23
CA MET A 121 -20.46 6.05 2.48
C MET A 121 -21.47 5.85 3.62
N THR A 122 -22.75 5.67 3.29
CA THR A 122 -23.82 5.43 4.27
C THR A 122 -23.66 4.13 5.06
N ASN A 123 -22.81 3.22 4.58
CA ASN A 123 -22.54 1.96 5.26
C ASN A 123 -21.44 2.09 6.34
N TRP A 124 -20.68 3.19 6.39
CA TRP A 124 -19.77 3.46 7.50
C TRP A 124 -20.55 3.68 8.79
N LYS A 125 -20.11 3.02 9.88
CA LYS A 125 -20.66 3.22 11.23
C LYS A 125 -19.72 4.00 12.13
N GLY A 126 -18.42 3.91 11.90
CA GLY A 126 -17.41 4.63 12.64
C GLY A 126 -17.43 6.13 12.42
N SER A 127 -16.83 6.81 13.38
CA SER A 127 -16.60 8.25 13.32
C SER A 127 -15.14 8.52 12.96
N TRP A 128 -14.91 9.55 12.17
CA TRP A 128 -13.58 10.08 11.93
C TRP A 128 -13.00 10.67 13.23
N ILE A 129 -11.83 10.19 13.64
CA ILE A 129 -11.16 10.61 14.87
C ILE A 129 -9.72 11.08 14.64
N THR A 130 -9.24 11.96 15.52
CA THR A 130 -7.87 12.51 15.53
C THR A 130 -7.38 12.72 16.99
N ASP A 131 -6.16 13.21 17.18
CA ASP A 131 -5.48 13.34 18.49
C ASP A 131 -5.65 14.73 19.14
N ASN A 132 -6.55 15.56 18.61
CA ASN A 132 -6.79 16.94 19.03
C ASN A 132 -5.55 17.86 18.97
N LYS A 133 -4.55 17.50 18.17
CA LYS A 133 -3.36 18.34 17.95
C LYS A 133 -3.48 19.16 16.66
N GLY A 134 -2.74 20.26 16.62
CA GLY A 134 -2.61 21.09 15.42
C GLY A 134 -1.74 20.43 14.34
N ILE A 135 -1.86 20.93 13.11
CA ILE A 135 -1.17 20.39 11.93
C ILE A 135 0.36 20.45 12.03
N GLU A 136 0.89 21.39 12.83
CA GLU A 136 2.32 21.61 13.06
C GLU A 136 2.95 20.70 14.13
N VAL A 137 2.14 19.87 14.80
CA VAL A 137 2.67 18.89 15.77
C VAL A 137 3.36 17.76 15.01
N LYS A 138 4.69 17.68 15.16
CA LYS A 138 5.55 16.75 14.42
C LYS A 138 5.38 15.26 14.80
N PRO A 139 5.28 14.87 16.10
CA PRO A 139 5.20 13.46 16.45
C PRO A 139 3.92 12.79 15.94
N ALA A 140 4.05 11.55 15.47
CA ALA A 140 2.94 10.74 15.01
C ALA A 140 2.12 10.21 16.20
N PRO A 141 0.78 10.17 16.11
CA PRO A 141 -0.07 9.69 17.19
C PRO A 141 -0.35 8.18 17.10
N TYR A 142 -0.34 7.53 18.26
CA TYR A 142 -0.98 6.25 18.48
C TYR A 142 -2.47 6.43 18.83
N PHE A 143 -3.28 5.46 18.45
CA PHE A 143 -4.67 5.31 18.85
C PHE A 143 -4.92 3.87 19.26
N ARG A 144 -5.61 3.64 20.38
CA ARG A 144 -5.98 2.29 20.79
C ARG A 144 -7.38 2.20 21.36
N THR A 145 -7.94 1.00 21.28
CA THR A 145 -9.13 0.61 22.04
C THR A 145 -9.08 -0.89 22.35
N VAL A 146 -9.85 -1.32 23.34
CA VAL A 146 -10.04 -2.73 23.72
C VAL A 146 -11.53 -3.04 23.62
N PHE A 147 -11.86 -4.18 23.04
CA PHE A 147 -13.24 -4.67 22.91
C PHE A 147 -13.30 -6.17 23.21
N SER A 148 -14.50 -6.71 23.36
CA SER A 148 -14.73 -8.14 23.60
C SER A 148 -15.49 -8.79 22.45
N ALA A 149 -15.01 -9.92 21.94
CA ALA A 149 -15.73 -10.79 21.02
C ALA A 149 -16.14 -12.08 21.73
N GLU A 150 -17.36 -12.13 22.27
CA GLU A 150 -17.78 -13.18 23.20
C GLU A 150 -18.28 -14.47 22.50
N LYS A 151 -18.53 -14.39 21.20
CA LYS A 151 -19.04 -15.53 20.40
C LYS A 151 -17.95 -16.09 19.50
N LYS A 152 -18.13 -17.34 19.06
CA LYS A 152 -17.22 -18.00 18.10
C LYS A 152 -17.20 -17.23 16.78
N ILE A 153 -16.05 -16.64 16.44
CA ILE A 153 -15.84 -15.87 15.22
C ILE A 153 -15.84 -16.82 14.00
N LYS A 154 -16.58 -16.45 12.95
CA LYS A 154 -16.57 -17.11 11.64
C LYS A 154 -15.68 -16.37 10.65
N SER A 155 -15.80 -15.05 10.59
CA SER A 155 -14.96 -14.17 9.78
C SER A 155 -14.89 -12.77 10.38
N ALA A 156 -13.83 -12.04 10.08
CA ALA A 156 -13.71 -10.63 10.43
C ALA A 156 -13.01 -9.82 9.33
N ARG A 157 -13.50 -8.60 9.11
CA ARG A 157 -12.95 -7.64 8.15
C ARG A 157 -12.70 -6.31 8.85
N ALA A 158 -11.51 -5.75 8.65
CA ALA A 158 -11.22 -4.37 9.04
C ALA A 158 -11.30 -3.49 7.78
N TYR A 159 -12.11 -2.44 7.84
CA TYR A 159 -12.18 -1.38 6.86
C TYR A 159 -11.62 -0.12 7.50
N ILE A 160 -10.62 0.50 6.88
CA ILE A 160 -10.00 1.72 7.43
C ILE A 160 -9.78 2.75 6.33
N ALA A 161 -10.37 3.93 6.51
CA ALA A 161 -10.14 5.13 5.71
C ALA A 161 -9.23 6.07 6.49
N CYS A 162 -8.32 6.77 5.82
CA CYS A 162 -7.35 7.64 6.48
C CYS A 162 -7.04 8.90 5.66
N GLY A 163 -7.04 10.05 6.33
CA GLY A 163 -6.33 11.25 5.88
C GLY A 163 -4.91 11.19 6.44
N GLY A 164 -3.93 10.93 5.58
CA GLY A 164 -2.55 10.64 5.95
C GLY A 164 -2.21 9.18 5.65
N LEU A 165 -1.30 8.61 6.42
CA LEU A 165 -0.91 7.20 6.34
C LEU A 165 -1.26 6.48 7.65
N TYR A 166 -1.33 5.15 7.64
CA TYR A 166 -1.47 4.38 8.88
C TYR A 166 -0.72 3.05 8.86
N GLU A 167 -0.49 2.53 10.07
CA GLU A 167 -0.29 1.10 10.33
C GLU A 167 -1.32 0.61 11.34
N LEU A 168 -2.03 -0.48 10.98
CA LEU A 168 -3.06 -1.10 11.82
C LEU A 168 -2.47 -2.32 12.54
N TYR A 169 -2.84 -2.49 13.80
CA TYR A 169 -2.42 -3.58 14.67
C TYR A 169 -3.62 -4.21 15.36
N LEU A 170 -3.60 -5.54 15.48
CA LEU A 170 -4.53 -6.32 16.28
C LEU A 170 -3.75 -7.25 17.20
N ASN A 171 -4.01 -7.17 18.50
CA ASN A 171 -3.41 -8.02 19.52
C ASN A 171 -1.86 -8.09 19.41
N GLY A 172 -1.23 -6.92 19.27
CA GLY A 172 0.23 -6.77 19.15
C GLY A 172 0.82 -7.07 17.76
N LYS A 173 0.03 -7.55 16.79
CA LYS A 173 0.50 -7.91 15.45
C LYS A 173 0.04 -6.91 14.41
N LYS A 174 0.95 -6.47 13.54
CA LYS A 174 0.60 -5.62 12.38
C LYS A 174 -0.38 -6.38 11.46
N VAL A 175 -1.41 -5.69 10.99
CA VAL A 175 -2.38 -6.19 10.01
C VAL A 175 -1.81 -5.99 8.60
N GLY A 176 -1.79 -7.07 7.81
CA GLY A 176 -1.25 -7.06 6.46
C GLY A 176 0.25 -6.78 6.40
N ASN A 177 0.76 -6.63 5.19
CA ASN A 177 2.16 -6.32 4.89
C ASN A 177 2.32 -5.07 4.01
N HIS A 178 1.25 -4.28 3.88
CA HIS A 178 1.26 -3.05 3.10
C HIS A 178 2.13 -1.98 3.78
N ARG A 179 2.62 -1.06 2.96
CA ARG A 179 3.39 0.11 3.33
C ARG A 179 2.71 1.33 2.73
N MET A 180 2.75 2.45 3.45
CA MET A 180 2.23 3.73 2.97
C MET A 180 0.76 3.66 2.49
N ASP A 181 -0.07 2.89 3.20
CA ASP A 181 -1.51 2.91 2.98
C ASP A 181 -2.15 4.11 3.71
N PRO A 182 -3.23 4.69 3.16
CA PRO A 182 -3.74 4.50 1.79
C PRO A 182 -2.92 5.27 0.73
N MET A 183 -3.12 4.96 -0.55
CA MET A 183 -2.44 5.66 -1.65
C MET A 183 -2.80 7.14 -1.72
N TYR A 184 -1.84 7.96 -2.12
CA TYR A 184 -2.01 9.41 -2.25
C TYR A 184 -3.13 9.76 -3.24
N THR A 185 -4.02 10.65 -2.84
CA THR A 185 -5.07 11.23 -3.66
C THR A 185 -5.18 12.72 -3.31
N ARG A 186 -5.91 13.49 -4.10
CA ARG A 186 -6.35 14.81 -3.67
C ARG A 186 -7.41 14.66 -2.56
N PHE A 187 -6.98 14.79 -1.32
CA PHE A 187 -7.73 14.31 -0.15
C PHE A 187 -9.08 15.01 0.08
N ASP A 188 -9.27 16.23 -0.43
CA ASP A 188 -10.54 16.97 -0.40
C ASP A 188 -11.52 16.58 -1.53
N ARG A 189 -11.08 15.75 -2.48
CA ARG A 189 -11.88 15.24 -3.60
C ARG A 189 -12.19 13.76 -3.51
N ARG A 190 -11.25 12.98 -2.98
CA ARG A 190 -11.40 11.53 -2.80
C ARG A 190 -10.55 11.08 -1.62
N THR A 191 -11.06 10.12 -0.87
CA THR A 191 -10.32 9.47 0.22
C THR A 191 -10.42 7.97 0.05
N LEU A 192 -9.29 7.27 0.12
CA LEU A 192 -9.27 5.83 -0.04
C LEU A 192 -9.45 5.13 1.31
N TYR A 193 -10.12 3.98 1.29
CA TYR A 193 -10.10 3.02 2.38
C TYR A 193 -9.55 1.67 1.93
N VAL A 194 -8.97 0.93 2.87
CA VAL A 194 -8.41 -0.41 2.62
C VAL A 194 -9.17 -1.43 3.43
N THR A 195 -9.36 -2.63 2.86
CA THR A 195 -9.99 -3.76 3.52
C THR A 195 -8.98 -4.86 3.82
N TYR A 196 -9.01 -5.40 5.04
CA TYR A 196 -8.19 -6.52 5.46
C TYR A 196 -9.04 -7.69 5.96
N ASP A 197 -8.63 -8.92 5.63
CA ASP A 197 -9.08 -10.11 6.36
C ASP A 197 -8.27 -10.23 7.66
N VAL A 198 -8.94 -10.03 8.79
CA VAL A 198 -8.32 -10.07 10.12
C VAL A 198 -8.84 -11.24 10.96
N THR A 199 -9.53 -12.20 10.33
CA THR A 199 -10.18 -13.32 11.01
C THR A 199 -9.22 -14.07 11.93
N ALA A 200 -8.00 -14.35 11.45
CA ALA A 200 -6.99 -15.11 12.19
C ALA A 200 -6.25 -14.30 13.27
N GLN A 201 -6.43 -12.97 13.30
CA GLN A 201 -5.77 -12.08 14.28
C GLN A 201 -6.64 -11.82 15.51
N LEU A 202 -7.93 -12.13 15.44
CA LEU A 202 -8.86 -12.00 16.56
C LEU A 202 -8.88 -13.28 17.41
N GLN A 203 -9.21 -13.10 18.68
CA GLN A 203 -9.44 -14.18 19.64
C GLN A 203 -10.83 -14.05 20.28
N ASN A 204 -11.35 -15.14 20.86
CA ASN A 204 -12.54 -15.04 21.71
C ASN A 204 -12.19 -14.26 22.99
N GLY A 205 -13.14 -13.47 23.50
CA GLY A 205 -12.95 -12.57 24.63
C GLY A 205 -12.29 -11.25 24.22
N LYS A 206 -11.41 -10.71 25.09
CA LYS A 206 -10.82 -9.39 24.88
C LYS A 206 -9.83 -9.35 23.72
N ASN A 207 -9.91 -8.29 22.92
CA ASN A 207 -9.03 -7.96 21.80
C ASN A 207 -8.61 -6.49 21.90
N ALA A 208 -7.42 -6.17 21.40
CA ALA A 208 -6.93 -4.80 21.29
C ALA A 208 -6.74 -4.40 19.82
N ILE A 209 -7.17 -3.20 19.48
CA ILE A 209 -6.90 -2.54 18.20
C ILE A 209 -5.92 -1.40 18.47
N GLY A 210 -4.89 -1.30 17.63
CA GLY A 210 -3.94 -0.18 17.63
C GLY A 210 -3.81 0.42 16.23
N VAL A 211 -3.78 1.74 16.13
CA VAL A 211 -3.51 2.47 14.89
C VAL A 211 -2.39 3.47 15.15
N LEU A 212 -1.31 3.40 14.37
CA LEU A 212 -0.29 4.44 14.30
C LEU A 212 -0.56 5.27 13.04
N LEU A 213 -0.70 6.59 13.16
CA LEU A 213 -0.90 7.47 12.00
C LEU A 213 0.39 8.17 11.57
N GLY A 214 0.54 8.38 10.27
CA GLY A 214 1.59 9.16 9.63
C GLY A 214 1.02 10.32 8.83
N ASN A 215 1.86 11.32 8.56
CA ASN A 215 1.47 12.52 7.83
C ASN A 215 1.23 12.26 6.34
N GLY A 216 2.13 11.52 5.69
CA GLY A 216 2.14 11.34 4.23
C GLY A 216 2.03 12.68 3.47
N TRP A 217 1.31 12.65 2.36
CA TRP A 217 0.96 13.85 1.59
C TRP A 217 -0.22 14.65 2.18
N TYR A 218 -0.97 14.08 3.15
CA TYR A 218 -2.13 14.75 3.75
C TYR A 218 -1.72 15.87 4.69
N ASN A 219 -0.68 15.63 5.50
CA ASN A 219 -0.13 16.62 6.42
C ASN A 219 1.34 16.92 6.11
N HIS A 220 1.66 17.18 4.84
CA HIS A 220 3.03 17.36 4.38
C HIS A 220 3.75 18.43 5.23
N GLN A 221 4.80 18.02 5.95
CA GLN A 221 5.49 18.89 6.92
C GLN A 221 6.64 19.67 6.29
N SER A 222 7.43 19.01 5.44
CA SER A 222 8.64 19.60 4.90
C SER A 222 8.34 20.66 3.85
N THR A 223 9.15 21.72 3.84
CA THR A 223 9.08 22.80 2.87
C THR A 223 9.92 22.47 1.63
N ALA A 224 9.30 22.60 0.46
CA ALA A 224 9.89 22.27 -0.84
C ALA A 224 9.31 23.18 -1.92
N VAL A 225 9.89 23.15 -3.12
CA VAL A 225 9.54 24.06 -4.23
C VAL A 225 8.08 23.95 -4.70
N TRP A 226 7.41 22.83 -4.44
CA TRP A 226 6.03 22.54 -4.86
C TRP A 226 4.98 22.86 -3.80
N ASP A 227 5.35 23.53 -2.70
CA ASP A 227 4.41 24.09 -1.72
C ASP A 227 3.37 23.14 -1.08
N PHE A 228 3.50 21.81 -1.18
CA PHE A 228 2.58 20.83 -0.56
C PHE A 228 2.31 21.01 0.95
N HIS A 229 3.21 21.68 1.68
CA HIS A 229 3.00 22.09 3.08
C HIS A 229 1.91 23.18 3.26
N LYS A 230 1.43 23.76 2.16
CA LYS A 230 0.33 24.72 2.06
C LYS A 230 -0.90 24.14 1.36
N ALA A 231 -0.91 22.85 1.03
CA ALA A 231 -1.99 22.23 0.30
C ALA A 231 -3.36 22.51 0.96
N PRO A 232 -4.42 22.78 0.18
CA PRO A 232 -5.71 23.24 0.73
C PRO A 232 -6.41 22.19 1.59
N TRP A 233 -6.10 20.91 1.40
CA TRP A 233 -6.62 19.81 2.21
C TRP A 233 -5.81 19.55 3.49
N ARG A 234 -4.68 20.27 3.70
CA ARG A 234 -3.70 19.95 4.75
C ARG A 234 -4.37 19.94 6.12
N ASN A 235 -4.29 18.82 6.81
CA ASN A 235 -4.81 18.70 8.17
C ASN A 235 -4.08 17.65 9.01
N ARG A 236 -4.33 17.64 10.32
CA ARG A 236 -3.75 16.63 11.23
C ARG A 236 -4.29 15.24 10.84
N PRO A 237 -3.44 14.19 10.78
CA PRO A 237 -3.88 12.85 10.39
C PRO A 237 -5.11 12.37 11.17
N THR A 238 -5.98 11.68 10.46
CA THR A 238 -7.28 11.23 10.97
C THR A 238 -7.70 9.95 10.27
N PHE A 239 -8.51 9.13 10.93
CA PHE A 239 -9.02 7.90 10.34
C PHE A 239 -10.45 7.59 10.79
N CYS A 240 -11.12 6.78 9.98
CA CYS A 240 -12.36 6.08 10.32
C CYS A 240 -12.13 4.57 10.16
N LEU A 241 -12.56 3.77 11.13
CA LEU A 241 -12.39 2.33 11.13
C LEU A 241 -13.69 1.61 11.52
N ASP A 242 -14.03 0.60 10.74
CA ASP A 242 -15.07 -0.39 11.03
C ASP A 242 -14.43 -1.79 11.04
N LEU A 243 -14.41 -2.45 12.19
CA LEU A 243 -14.07 -3.86 12.33
C LEU A 243 -15.37 -4.67 12.40
N ARG A 244 -15.73 -5.30 11.29
CA ARG A 244 -16.96 -6.09 11.15
C ARG A 244 -16.68 -7.56 11.42
N ILE A 245 -17.33 -8.11 12.44
CA ILE A 245 -17.18 -9.50 12.89
C ILE A 245 -18.46 -10.25 12.57
N THR A 246 -18.35 -11.37 11.86
CA THR A 246 -19.44 -12.33 11.66
C THR A 246 -19.20 -13.54 12.53
N TYR A 247 -20.18 -13.90 13.34
CA TYR A 247 -20.10 -15.04 14.25
C TYR A 247 -20.65 -16.32 13.61
N ALA A 248 -20.33 -17.47 14.20
CA ALA A 248 -20.75 -18.78 13.73
C ALA A 248 -22.29 -18.97 13.78
N ASP A 249 -22.98 -18.24 14.66
CA ASP A 249 -24.45 -18.22 14.76
C ASP A 249 -25.13 -17.31 13.72
N GLY A 250 -24.35 -16.65 12.86
CA GLY A 250 -24.84 -15.74 11.82
C GLY A 250 -25.03 -14.29 12.28
N SER A 251 -24.91 -14.00 13.57
CA SER A 251 -24.95 -12.61 14.06
C SER A 251 -23.72 -11.82 13.65
N VAL A 252 -23.87 -10.49 13.59
CA VAL A 252 -22.82 -9.56 13.15
C VAL A 252 -22.64 -8.46 14.18
N GLU A 253 -21.38 -8.16 14.49
CA GLU A 253 -20.98 -7.03 15.31
C GLU A 253 -20.07 -6.10 14.50
N THR A 254 -20.09 -4.80 14.82
CA THR A 254 -19.17 -3.83 14.25
C THR A 254 -18.54 -3.02 15.37
N VAL A 255 -17.23 -3.16 15.54
CA VAL A 255 -16.43 -2.34 16.45
C VAL A 255 -15.93 -1.14 15.66
N THR A 256 -16.18 0.07 16.16
CA THR A 256 -16.03 1.29 15.38
C THR A 256 -15.00 2.25 15.97
N SER A 257 -14.35 3.07 15.14
CA SER A 257 -13.66 4.28 15.60
C SER A 257 -14.66 5.25 16.24
N GLY A 258 -14.33 5.78 17.42
CA GLY A 258 -15.27 6.55 18.23
C GLY A 258 -14.67 7.08 19.53
N ARG A 259 -15.52 7.59 20.44
CA ARG A 259 -15.08 8.23 21.71
C ARG A 259 -14.33 7.30 22.66
N GLU A 260 -14.55 5.99 22.55
CA GLU A 260 -13.90 4.97 23.38
C GLU A 260 -12.41 4.77 23.05
N TRP A 261 -11.91 5.44 22.01
CA TRP A 261 -10.51 5.38 21.63
C TRP A 261 -9.67 6.36 22.45
N LYS A 262 -8.51 5.88 22.88
CA LYS A 262 -7.48 6.70 23.51
C LYS A 262 -6.33 6.96 22.56
N THR A 263 -5.60 8.05 22.81
CA THR A 263 -4.47 8.49 21.99
C THR A 263 -3.29 8.98 22.84
N ALA A 264 -2.09 8.78 22.30
CA ALA A 264 -0.84 9.32 22.84
C ALA A 264 0.13 9.58 21.68
N LEU A 265 1.13 10.43 21.89
CA LEU A 265 2.22 10.57 20.93
C LEU A 265 3.10 9.32 20.94
N SER A 266 3.58 8.94 19.76
CA SER A 266 4.43 7.77 19.53
C SER A 266 5.93 8.14 19.55
N PRO A 267 6.82 7.13 19.52
CA PRO A 267 8.27 7.32 19.34
C PRO A 267 8.66 7.91 17.99
N VAL A 268 7.78 7.88 16.99
CA VAL A 268 7.98 8.58 15.71
C VAL A 268 7.78 10.06 15.97
N THR A 269 8.88 10.78 16.21
CA THR A 269 8.88 12.19 16.62
C THR A 269 8.74 13.17 15.45
N PHE A 270 9.03 12.69 14.23
CA PHE A 270 8.80 13.39 12.97
C PHE A 270 8.69 12.36 11.86
N ASN A 271 7.81 12.58 10.89
CA ASN A 271 7.76 11.78 9.67
C ASN A 271 7.35 12.66 8.49
N SER A 272 8.06 12.47 7.38
CA SER A 272 7.86 13.17 6.13
C SER A 272 8.11 12.19 4.99
N ILE A 273 7.20 12.15 4.03
CA ILE A 273 7.43 11.40 2.80
C ILE A 273 8.57 12.02 1.98
N TYR A 274 8.87 13.31 2.18
CA TYR A 274 9.84 14.07 1.40
C TYR A 274 11.25 13.98 1.98
N THR A 275 11.43 14.30 3.26
CA THR A 275 12.74 14.33 3.93
C THR A 275 13.10 12.97 4.52
N ALA A 276 12.50 12.55 5.64
CA ALA A 276 12.76 11.26 6.30
C ALA A 276 11.88 11.08 7.56
N GLU A 277 12.24 10.13 8.43
CA GLU A 277 11.59 9.87 9.71
C GLU A 277 12.59 9.98 10.88
N HIS A 278 12.14 10.58 11.98
CA HIS A 278 12.89 10.62 13.23
C HIS A 278 12.19 9.77 14.29
N TYR A 279 12.97 8.97 15.01
CA TYR A 279 12.50 8.01 15.98
C TYR A 279 13.30 8.11 17.28
N ASP A 280 12.61 8.27 18.41
CA ASP A 280 13.23 8.25 19.74
C ASP A 280 12.80 6.99 20.49
N ALA A 281 13.64 5.96 20.45
CA ALA A 281 13.33 4.65 21.03
C ALA A 281 13.15 4.70 22.55
N ARG A 282 13.59 5.77 23.22
CA ARG A 282 13.35 5.98 24.67
C ARG A 282 11.88 6.24 24.96
N GLN A 283 11.10 6.67 23.97
CA GLN A 283 9.67 6.98 24.08
C GLN A 283 8.77 5.77 23.78
N GLU A 284 9.35 4.60 23.52
CA GLU A 284 8.60 3.38 23.21
C GLU A 284 7.67 2.96 24.34
N GLN A 285 6.40 2.81 23.98
CA GLN A 285 5.35 2.30 24.85
C GLN A 285 5.15 0.81 24.54
N LEU A 286 6.02 -0.03 25.10
CA LEU A 286 6.00 -1.47 24.81
C LEU A 286 4.63 -2.09 25.12
N GLY A 287 4.09 -2.82 24.15
CA GLY A 287 2.78 -3.46 24.29
C GLY A 287 1.57 -2.53 24.16
N TRP A 288 1.72 -1.27 23.74
CA TRP A 288 0.59 -0.31 23.60
C TRP A 288 -0.62 -0.87 22.83
N ASN A 289 -0.39 -1.79 21.91
CA ASN A 289 -1.37 -2.43 21.04
C ASN A 289 -1.78 -3.86 21.49
N VAL A 290 -1.56 -4.23 22.76
CA VAL A 290 -2.11 -5.45 23.38
C VAL A 290 -3.19 -5.13 24.42
N VAL A 291 -3.97 -6.14 24.81
CA VAL A 291 -5.13 -6.00 25.73
C VAL A 291 -4.73 -5.41 27.08
N ASN A 292 -3.66 -5.94 27.69
CA ASN A 292 -3.31 -5.65 29.09
C ASN A 292 -2.46 -4.37 29.27
N PHE A 293 -2.34 -3.55 28.22
CA PHE A 293 -1.61 -2.29 28.34
C PHE A 293 -2.42 -1.25 29.13
N ASP A 294 -1.75 -0.63 30.11
CA ASP A 294 -2.29 0.45 30.93
C ASP A 294 -2.23 1.79 30.17
N ASP A 295 -3.38 2.21 29.66
CA ASP A 295 -3.56 3.48 28.94
C ASP A 295 -4.27 4.54 29.79
N THR A 296 -4.22 4.43 31.12
CA THR A 296 -4.81 5.43 32.03
C THR A 296 -4.20 6.83 31.84
N LYS A 297 -2.96 6.91 31.36
CA LYS A 297 -2.26 8.17 31.04
C LYS A 297 -2.53 8.68 29.62
N TRP A 298 -3.20 7.91 28.77
CA TRP A 298 -3.51 8.34 27.40
C TRP A 298 -4.68 9.32 27.41
N GLY A 299 -4.65 10.27 26.47
CA GLY A 299 -5.73 11.22 26.28
C GLY A 299 -6.90 10.61 25.51
N ASN A 300 -8.02 11.33 25.47
CA ASN A 300 -9.15 10.98 24.61
C ASN A 300 -8.90 11.48 23.18
N CYS A 301 -9.39 10.74 22.18
CA CYS A 301 -9.45 11.25 20.81
C CYS A 301 -10.56 12.31 20.65
N THR A 302 -10.51 13.07 19.56
CA THR A 302 -11.60 13.99 19.17
C THR A 302 -12.16 13.63 17.80
N PHE A 303 -13.43 13.96 17.60
CA PHE A 303 -14.09 13.79 16.31
C PHE A 303 -13.61 14.84 15.29
N ARG A 304 -13.66 14.46 14.02
CA ARG A 304 -13.33 15.31 12.88
C ARG A 304 -14.28 15.00 11.71
N SER A 305 -14.38 15.91 10.75
CA SER A 305 -15.03 15.63 9.48
C SER A 305 -14.20 14.69 8.63
N ALA A 306 -14.85 13.94 7.74
CA ALA A 306 -14.16 13.20 6.68
C ALA A 306 -13.34 14.16 5.81
N PRO A 307 -12.16 13.76 5.27
CA PRO A 307 -11.40 14.61 4.36
C PRO A 307 -12.17 14.94 3.06
N SER A 308 -13.01 14.02 2.57
CA SER A 308 -13.89 14.23 1.41
C SER A 308 -15.22 13.50 1.57
N ASP A 309 -16.22 13.90 0.78
CA ASP A 309 -17.51 13.24 0.64
C ASP A 309 -17.49 12.05 -0.35
N ASN A 310 -16.30 11.62 -0.77
CA ASN A 310 -16.10 10.54 -1.73
C ASN A 310 -15.07 9.54 -1.20
N ILE A 311 -15.55 8.64 -0.32
CA ILE A 311 -14.74 7.57 0.26
C ILE A 311 -14.91 6.30 -0.59
N VAL A 312 -13.82 5.80 -1.17
CA VAL A 312 -13.85 4.63 -2.08
C VAL A 312 -12.78 3.59 -1.74
N SER A 313 -13.03 2.33 -2.10
CA SER A 313 -12.07 1.25 -1.91
C SER A 313 -10.77 1.46 -2.70
N GLN A 314 -9.64 1.17 -2.05
CA GLN A 314 -8.35 0.95 -2.70
C GLN A 314 -8.30 -0.46 -3.32
N SER A 315 -8.61 -0.55 -4.61
CA SER A 315 -8.58 -1.81 -5.37
C SER A 315 -7.39 -1.83 -6.34
N LEU A 316 -6.17 -1.99 -5.80
CA LEU A 316 -4.92 -1.98 -6.56
C LEU A 316 -3.82 -2.82 -5.92
N HIS A 317 -2.72 -3.06 -6.65
CA HIS A 317 -1.51 -3.67 -6.10
C HIS A 317 -0.89 -2.78 -5.02
N PRO A 318 -0.83 -3.22 -3.75
CA PRO A 318 -0.39 -2.37 -2.65
C PRO A 318 1.12 -2.14 -2.71
N ILE A 319 1.60 -1.08 -2.05
CA ILE A 319 3.04 -0.90 -1.84
C ILE A 319 3.52 -1.87 -0.75
N ARG A 320 4.64 -2.55 -0.99
CA ARG A 320 5.24 -3.52 -0.04
C ARG A 320 6.75 -3.36 0.02
N ASN A 321 7.36 -4.02 1.02
CA ASN A 321 8.79 -4.33 1.01
C ASN A 321 9.01 -5.52 0.05
N VAL A 322 9.09 -5.25 -1.26
CA VAL A 322 9.04 -6.28 -2.32
C VAL A 322 10.32 -7.13 -2.31
N GLU A 323 11.49 -6.50 -2.18
CA GLU A 323 12.77 -7.21 -2.13
C GLU A 323 13.61 -6.78 -0.94
N LYS A 324 14.14 -7.75 -0.18
CA LYS A 324 15.14 -7.52 0.87
C LYS A 324 16.54 -7.64 0.27
N ILE A 325 17.34 -6.58 0.38
CA ILE A 325 18.67 -6.46 -0.20
C ILE A 325 19.70 -6.33 0.93
N ALA A 326 20.60 -7.29 1.02
CA ALA A 326 21.74 -7.19 1.92
C ALA A 326 22.72 -6.13 1.41
N ALA A 327 23.36 -5.39 2.32
CA ALA A 327 24.49 -4.55 1.93
C ALA A 327 25.55 -5.40 1.20
N LYS A 328 26.08 -4.88 0.10
CA LYS A 328 27.18 -5.48 -0.68
C LYS A 328 28.52 -5.25 0.02
N SER A 329 28.74 -4.06 0.57
CA SER A 329 29.95 -3.72 1.32
C SER A 329 29.65 -2.68 2.42
N ILE A 330 30.61 -2.54 3.33
CA ILE A 330 30.66 -1.50 4.36
C ILE A 330 32.08 -0.91 4.37
N ASN A 331 32.19 0.41 4.43
CA ASN A 331 33.43 1.12 4.66
C ASN A 331 33.36 1.82 6.01
N LYS A 332 34.28 1.47 6.94
CA LYS A 332 34.40 2.14 8.23
C LYS A 332 35.36 3.32 8.09
N VAL A 333 34.83 4.53 8.17
CA VAL A 333 35.65 5.76 8.14
C VAL A 333 36.30 5.99 9.50
N ASN A 334 35.52 5.83 10.58
CA ASN A 334 35.98 5.84 11.97
C ASN A 334 34.91 5.18 12.87
N ASP A 335 35.07 5.22 14.20
CA ASP A 335 34.15 4.59 15.15
C ASP A 335 32.75 5.21 15.22
N THR A 336 32.53 6.33 14.54
CA THR A 336 31.25 7.04 14.50
C THR A 336 30.67 7.18 13.10
N THR A 337 31.39 6.76 12.05
CA THR A 337 31.01 7.00 10.64
C THR A 337 31.28 5.77 9.78
N TYR A 338 30.22 5.28 9.14
CA TYR A 338 30.22 4.10 8.26
C TYR A 338 29.48 4.40 6.96
N ILE A 339 29.93 3.82 5.85
CA ILE A 339 29.27 3.92 4.55
C ILE A 339 28.88 2.52 4.09
N PHE A 340 27.58 2.28 3.91
CA PHE A 340 27.05 1.05 3.32
C PHE A 340 26.78 1.24 1.84
N ASP A 341 27.05 0.21 1.05
CA ASP A 341 26.69 0.12 -0.37
C ASP A 341 25.77 -1.08 -0.56
N LEU A 342 24.55 -0.87 -1.06
CA LEU A 342 23.62 -1.96 -1.40
C LEU A 342 23.98 -2.68 -2.72
N GLY A 343 24.88 -2.10 -3.51
CA GLY A 343 25.34 -2.63 -4.79
C GLY A 343 24.47 -2.28 -5.99
N ARG A 344 23.32 -1.64 -5.76
CA ARG A 344 22.46 -1.01 -6.77
C ARG A 344 21.58 0.06 -6.15
N ASN A 345 21.16 1.02 -6.96
CA ASN A 345 20.17 2.03 -6.58
C ASN A 345 18.77 1.41 -6.44
N ILE A 346 18.04 1.79 -5.40
CA ILE A 346 16.67 1.33 -5.12
C ILE A 346 15.81 2.48 -4.61
N SER A 347 14.49 2.34 -4.71
CA SER A 347 13.54 3.11 -3.91
C SER A 347 13.11 2.32 -2.66
N GLY A 348 12.98 2.95 -1.51
CA GLY A 348 12.45 2.30 -0.31
C GLY A 348 13.12 2.77 0.96
N VAL A 349 13.39 1.84 1.87
CA VAL A 349 13.89 2.14 3.22
C VAL A 349 15.04 1.24 3.61
N SER A 350 15.90 1.69 4.52
CA SER A 350 16.86 0.83 5.19
C SER A 350 16.31 0.34 6.53
N GLN A 351 16.66 -0.88 6.91
CA GLN A 351 16.61 -1.33 8.30
C GLN A 351 18.03 -1.39 8.86
N ILE A 352 18.24 -0.83 10.04
CA ILE A 352 19.49 -0.91 10.77
C ILE A 352 19.29 -1.66 12.09
N SER A 353 20.22 -2.57 12.41
CA SER A 353 20.30 -3.26 13.70
C SER A 353 21.64 -2.95 14.37
N LEU A 354 21.58 -2.45 15.60
CA LEU A 354 22.74 -1.96 16.34
C LEU A 354 22.49 -1.93 17.85
N SER A 355 23.57 -1.89 18.62
CA SER A 355 23.54 -1.63 20.07
C SER A 355 24.36 -0.38 20.36
N GLY A 356 23.98 0.36 21.39
CA GLY A 356 24.72 1.55 21.83
C GLY A 356 24.16 2.11 23.13
N GLU A 357 24.83 3.13 23.67
CA GLU A 357 24.36 3.79 24.88
C GLU A 357 23.04 4.52 24.64
N ALA A 358 22.18 4.56 25.67
CA ALA A 358 20.94 5.34 25.65
C ALA A 358 21.21 6.81 25.29
N GLY A 359 20.38 7.38 24.43
CA GLY A 359 20.51 8.75 23.94
C GLY A 359 21.56 8.95 22.84
N THR A 360 22.24 7.90 22.39
CA THR A 360 23.08 7.99 21.18
C THR A 360 22.19 8.30 19.98
N VAL A 361 22.51 9.38 19.26
CA VAL A 361 21.81 9.78 18.05
C VAL A 361 22.54 9.19 16.85
N VAL A 362 21.83 8.42 16.04
CA VAL A 362 22.31 7.77 14.83
C VAL A 362 21.55 8.35 13.64
N LYS A 363 22.28 8.88 12.66
CA LYS A 363 21.72 9.46 11.44
C LYS A 363 22.06 8.59 10.25
N LEU A 364 21.04 8.22 9.47
CA LEU A 364 21.17 7.41 8.26
C LEU A 364 20.89 8.32 7.06
N LYS A 365 21.96 8.84 6.44
CA LYS A 365 21.87 9.68 5.25
C LYS A 365 21.88 8.82 3.99
N HIS A 366 20.86 8.95 3.16
CA HIS A 366 20.66 8.13 1.97
C HIS A 366 21.06 8.90 0.72
N THR A 367 21.79 8.26 -0.20
CA THR A 367 22.23 8.89 -1.45
C THR A 367 22.43 7.90 -2.59
N GLU A 368 22.34 8.40 -3.82
CA GLU A 368 22.67 7.70 -5.07
C GLU A 368 24.17 7.78 -5.41
N ARG A 369 24.93 8.71 -4.82
CA ARG A 369 26.33 9.01 -5.19
C ARG A 369 27.24 9.16 -3.98
N LEU A 370 28.54 8.96 -4.22
CA LEU A 370 29.60 9.27 -3.28
C LEU A 370 30.52 10.33 -3.88
N TYR A 371 31.05 11.21 -3.03
CA TYR A 371 32.20 12.04 -3.37
C TYR A 371 33.47 11.17 -3.57
N GLU A 372 34.50 11.75 -4.17
CA GLU A 372 35.80 11.06 -4.37
C GLU A 372 36.42 10.56 -3.04
N ASN A 373 36.16 11.26 -1.93
CA ASN A 373 36.60 10.85 -0.59
C ASN A 373 35.78 9.71 0.03
N GLY A 374 34.82 9.14 -0.71
CA GLY A 374 33.95 8.04 -0.29
C GLY A 374 32.81 8.42 0.65
N ARG A 375 32.57 9.72 0.90
CA ARG A 375 31.45 10.22 1.72
C ARG A 375 30.18 10.41 0.89
N ALA A 376 29.03 10.43 1.54
CA ALA A 376 27.74 10.62 0.88
C ALA A 376 27.62 11.99 0.19
N ASP A 377 27.18 11.99 -1.07
CA ASP A 377 26.98 13.18 -1.90
C ASP A 377 25.49 13.38 -2.22
N MET A 378 24.88 14.48 -1.77
CA MET A 378 23.47 14.82 -2.06
C MET A 378 23.31 15.95 -3.08
N SER A 379 24.42 16.45 -3.64
CA SER A 379 24.42 17.69 -4.46
C SER A 379 23.57 17.61 -5.73
N ASN A 380 23.24 16.40 -6.19
CA ASN A 380 22.39 16.19 -7.36
C ASN A 380 20.90 16.04 -7.02
N ILE A 381 20.51 15.97 -5.74
CA ILE A 381 19.14 15.61 -5.31
C ILE A 381 18.49 16.58 -4.34
N ASP A 382 19.22 17.49 -3.70
CA ASP A 382 18.69 18.42 -2.69
C ASP A 382 18.16 19.75 -3.25
N GLN A 383 18.26 19.97 -4.56
CA GLN A 383 17.97 21.25 -5.22
C GLN A 383 16.52 21.75 -5.06
N HIS A 384 15.57 20.87 -4.75
CA HIS A 384 14.15 21.21 -4.55
C HIS A 384 13.74 21.34 -3.08
N TYR A 385 14.64 21.00 -2.15
CA TYR A 385 14.41 21.16 -0.72
C TYR A 385 14.57 22.64 -0.32
N ARG A 386 13.69 23.14 0.56
CA ARG A 386 13.68 24.54 1.01
C ARG A 386 13.64 24.60 2.54
N PRO A 387 14.67 24.11 3.24
CA PRO A 387 14.66 24.05 4.71
C PRO A 387 14.43 25.42 5.33
N THR A 388 13.55 25.50 6.33
CA THR A 388 13.43 26.69 7.18
C THR A 388 14.35 26.63 8.40
N ASP A 389 14.84 25.44 8.74
CA ASP A 389 15.79 25.17 9.82
C ASP A 389 16.58 23.87 9.54
N ASN A 390 17.35 23.39 10.52
CA ASN A 390 18.15 22.17 10.41
C ASN A 390 17.51 20.95 11.08
N THR A 391 16.19 20.99 11.37
CA THR A 391 15.53 19.97 12.21
C THR A 391 15.06 18.76 11.43
N ASP A 392 14.76 18.87 10.13
CA ASP A 392 14.43 17.76 9.22
C ASP A 392 15.39 17.68 8.02
N PRO A 393 16.65 17.24 8.23
CA PRO A 393 17.60 17.08 7.14
C PRO A 393 17.07 16.14 6.04
N PHE A 394 17.27 16.55 4.79
CA PHE A 394 16.79 15.84 3.61
C PHE A 394 17.39 14.43 3.51
N GLN A 395 16.55 13.40 3.32
CA GLN A 395 16.92 11.99 3.19
C GLN A 395 17.74 11.41 4.35
N VAL A 396 17.55 11.94 5.57
CA VAL A 396 18.24 11.48 6.77
C VAL A 396 17.26 10.96 7.80
N ASP A 397 17.17 9.63 7.97
CA ASP A 397 16.47 9.12 9.14
C ASP A 397 17.31 9.37 10.40
N ILE A 398 16.66 9.70 11.52
CA ILE A 398 17.32 9.97 12.79
C ILE A 398 16.78 9.04 13.86
N LEU A 399 17.64 8.20 14.42
CA LEU A 399 17.31 7.28 15.51
C LEU A 399 18.00 7.74 16.80
N THR A 400 17.25 7.83 17.90
CA THR A 400 17.81 7.97 19.25
C THR A 400 17.66 6.64 19.99
N LEU A 401 18.80 6.04 20.37
CA LEU A 401 18.85 4.72 21.01
C LEU A 401 18.28 4.75 22.44
N ASN A 402 17.63 3.65 22.82
CA ASN A 402 17.12 3.43 24.19
C ASN A 402 18.14 2.78 25.12
N GLY A 403 19.18 2.14 24.59
CA GLY A 403 20.26 1.53 25.36
C GLY A 403 19.88 0.25 26.12
N ARG A 404 18.79 -0.42 25.72
CA ARG A 404 18.28 -1.65 26.36
C ARG A 404 18.73 -2.93 25.65
N GLY A 405 19.79 -2.87 24.84
CA GLY A 405 20.34 -4.00 24.10
C GLY A 405 20.42 -3.71 22.60
N GLU A 406 20.27 -4.74 21.78
CA GLU A 406 20.17 -4.60 20.34
C GLU A 406 18.81 -3.99 19.97
N GLU A 407 18.85 -2.94 19.16
CA GLU A 407 17.68 -2.22 18.65
C GLU A 407 17.65 -2.39 17.12
N SER A 408 16.44 -2.52 16.56
CA SER A 408 16.24 -2.52 15.11
C SER A 408 15.29 -1.38 14.73
N PHE A 409 15.71 -0.56 13.78
CA PHE A 409 14.94 0.58 13.30
C PHE A 409 14.64 0.43 11.81
N THR A 410 13.39 0.65 11.43
CA THR A 410 12.93 0.76 10.04
C THR A 410 11.86 1.85 10.02
N PRO A 411 11.98 2.89 9.19
CA PRO A 411 11.01 3.98 9.19
C PRO A 411 9.62 3.48 8.76
N HIS A 412 8.55 4.07 9.30
CA HIS A 412 7.17 3.67 9.04
C HIS A 412 6.55 4.39 7.84
N PHE A 413 6.76 5.70 7.71
CA PHE A 413 5.94 6.58 6.86
C PHE A 413 6.75 7.35 5.80
N ASN A 414 7.86 6.78 5.33
CA ASN A 414 8.65 7.37 4.25
C ASN A 414 9.21 6.30 3.29
N TYR A 415 9.83 6.80 2.22
CA TYR A 415 10.77 6.08 1.37
C TYR A 415 11.78 7.07 0.76
N LYS A 416 12.90 6.57 0.23
CA LYS A 416 13.97 7.34 -0.42
C LYS A 416 14.48 6.61 -1.65
N GLY A 417 15.16 7.29 -2.56
CA GLY A 417 15.93 6.66 -3.63
C GLY A 417 17.43 6.69 -3.28
N PHE A 418 18.06 5.52 -3.20
CA PHE A 418 19.45 5.41 -2.74
C PHE A 418 20.12 4.10 -3.14
N GLN A 419 21.45 4.15 -3.21
CA GLN A 419 22.32 2.97 -3.22
C GLN A 419 23.17 2.92 -1.95
N TYR A 420 23.59 4.09 -1.46
CA TYR A 420 24.50 4.23 -0.34
C TYR A 420 23.77 4.77 0.89
N VAL A 421 24.21 4.31 2.06
CA VAL A 421 23.77 4.85 3.35
C VAL A 421 24.98 5.23 4.18
N GLU A 422 25.15 6.52 4.44
CA GLU A 422 26.12 7.02 5.40
C GLU A 422 25.48 7.04 6.79
N VAL A 423 26.00 6.19 7.67
CA VAL A 423 25.58 6.11 9.07
C VAL A 423 26.57 6.90 9.90
N THR A 424 26.09 7.96 10.55
CA THR A 424 26.85 8.76 11.52
C THR A 424 26.23 8.64 12.90
N SER A 425 27.04 8.72 13.94
CA SER A 425 26.58 8.58 15.33
C SER A 425 27.24 9.61 16.25
N SER A 426 26.53 10.04 17.29
CA SER A 426 27.03 11.00 18.27
C SER A 426 28.04 10.40 19.26
N LYS A 427 28.14 9.07 19.33
CA LYS A 427 29.05 8.29 20.17
C LYS A 427 29.53 7.07 19.39
N PRO A 428 30.69 6.48 19.73
CA PRO A 428 31.19 5.28 19.09
C PRO A 428 30.15 4.14 19.06
N ILE A 429 29.99 3.51 17.90
CA ILE A 429 29.16 2.31 17.70
C ILE A 429 29.94 1.27 16.89
N THR A 430 29.54 0.01 16.97
CA THR A 430 30.10 -1.04 16.11
C THR A 430 29.04 -1.51 15.12
N LEU A 431 29.32 -1.34 13.83
CA LEU A 431 28.50 -1.85 12.76
C LEU A 431 29.26 -2.87 11.93
N THR A 432 28.54 -3.89 11.49
CA THR A 432 29.03 -4.90 10.54
C THR A 432 28.28 -4.76 9.23
N LYS A 433 28.73 -5.45 8.18
CA LYS A 433 28.01 -5.54 6.91
C LYS A 433 26.54 -6.00 7.09
N GLY A 434 26.28 -6.88 8.06
CA GLY A 434 24.94 -7.39 8.37
C GLY A 434 24.07 -6.44 9.18
N SER A 435 24.62 -5.34 9.69
CA SER A 435 23.88 -4.35 10.50
C SER A 435 22.91 -3.53 9.67
N LEU A 436 23.01 -3.50 8.33
CA LEU A 436 22.11 -2.74 7.46
C LEU A 436 21.62 -3.59 6.29
N ILE A 437 20.32 -3.52 6.04
CA ILE A 437 19.66 -4.07 4.86
C ILE A 437 18.81 -2.98 4.21
N GLY A 438 18.69 -3.03 2.89
CA GLY A 438 17.71 -2.24 2.13
C GLY A 438 16.44 -3.05 1.88
N TYR A 439 15.30 -2.38 1.86
CA TYR A 439 14.05 -2.90 1.33
C TYR A 439 13.70 -2.12 0.08
N PHE A 440 13.74 -2.78 -1.08
CA PHE A 440 13.22 -2.22 -2.32
C PHE A 440 11.70 -2.23 -2.23
N MET A 441 11.12 -1.03 -2.20
CA MET A 441 9.69 -0.79 -2.07
C MET A 441 9.16 -0.21 -3.36
N HIS A 442 7.99 -0.69 -3.76
CA HIS A 442 7.16 -0.16 -4.82
C HIS A 442 5.78 -0.82 -4.71
N SER A 443 4.84 -0.41 -5.55
CA SER A 443 3.57 -1.12 -5.76
C SER A 443 3.88 -2.51 -6.26
N ASP A 444 3.46 -3.55 -5.53
CA ASP A 444 3.85 -4.95 -5.74
C ASP A 444 3.12 -5.55 -6.96
N VAL A 445 3.48 -5.02 -8.14
CA VAL A 445 2.94 -5.39 -9.44
C VAL A 445 3.63 -6.64 -9.98
N PRO A 446 2.88 -7.66 -10.42
CA PRO A 446 3.45 -8.86 -11.00
C PRO A 446 4.28 -8.57 -12.26
N PRO A 447 5.48 -9.16 -12.42
CA PRO A 447 6.17 -9.14 -13.70
C PRO A 447 5.43 -10.04 -14.71
N ILE A 448 5.18 -9.52 -15.90
CA ILE A 448 4.49 -10.23 -17.01
C ILE A 448 5.30 -10.26 -18.31
N GLY A 449 6.35 -9.44 -18.41
CA GLY A 449 7.27 -9.40 -19.54
C GLY A 449 8.67 -9.86 -19.17
N THR A 450 9.36 -10.47 -20.13
CA THR A 450 10.77 -10.84 -19.99
C THR A 450 11.47 -10.70 -21.33
N ILE A 451 12.73 -10.24 -21.30
CA ILE A 451 13.61 -10.18 -22.46
C ILE A 451 14.90 -10.92 -22.13
N LYS A 452 15.42 -11.65 -23.12
CA LYS A 452 16.77 -12.19 -23.10
C LYS A 452 17.41 -12.00 -24.47
N SER A 453 18.57 -11.37 -24.49
CA SER A 453 19.33 -11.10 -25.70
C SER A 453 20.65 -11.88 -25.72
N SER A 454 21.22 -12.06 -26.92
CA SER A 454 22.61 -12.48 -27.06
C SER A 454 23.60 -11.35 -26.77
N ASN A 455 23.13 -10.10 -26.69
CA ASN A 455 23.92 -8.93 -26.31
C ASN A 455 23.68 -8.58 -24.83
N PRO A 456 24.66 -8.81 -23.92
CA PRO A 456 24.50 -8.54 -22.50
C PRO A 456 24.22 -7.07 -22.15
N THR A 457 24.54 -6.13 -23.04
CA THR A 457 24.22 -4.71 -22.85
C THR A 457 22.71 -4.47 -22.94
N LEU A 458 22.00 -5.16 -23.83
CA LEU A 458 20.54 -5.05 -23.95
C LEU A 458 19.85 -5.60 -22.69
N ASP A 459 20.34 -6.73 -22.17
CA ASP A 459 19.83 -7.30 -20.91
C ASP A 459 20.03 -6.33 -19.73
N LYS A 460 21.19 -5.67 -19.67
CA LYS A 460 21.49 -4.66 -18.63
C LYS A 460 20.62 -3.41 -18.76
N ILE A 461 20.37 -2.93 -19.97
CA ILE A 461 19.47 -1.79 -20.23
C ILE A 461 18.05 -2.16 -19.78
N TRP A 462 17.54 -3.32 -20.20
CA TRP A 462 16.21 -3.79 -19.79
C TRP A 462 16.09 -3.90 -18.26
N TYR A 463 17.09 -4.47 -17.61
CA TYR A 463 17.16 -4.55 -16.15
C TYR A 463 17.15 -3.15 -15.51
N ALA A 464 17.99 -2.22 -15.98
CA ALA A 464 18.06 -0.86 -15.42
C ALA A 464 16.74 -0.09 -15.61
N THR A 465 16.14 -0.19 -16.80
CA THR A 465 14.82 0.40 -17.11
C THR A 465 13.74 -0.11 -16.17
N ASN A 466 13.68 -1.43 -15.95
CA ASN A 466 12.66 -2.01 -15.07
C ASN A 466 12.87 -1.65 -13.59
N ASN A 467 14.12 -1.59 -13.11
CA ASN A 467 14.39 -1.09 -11.75
C ASN A 467 14.01 0.39 -11.62
N SER A 468 14.29 1.22 -12.62
CA SER A 468 13.91 2.64 -12.63
C SER A 468 12.39 2.83 -12.64
N TYR A 469 11.69 2.06 -13.48
CA TYR A 469 10.23 2.06 -13.56
C TYR A 469 9.59 1.69 -12.22
N LEU A 470 9.98 0.55 -11.64
CA LEU A 470 9.46 0.11 -10.34
C LEU A 470 9.82 1.11 -9.24
N SER A 471 11.02 1.70 -9.31
CA SER A 471 11.43 2.73 -8.36
C SER A 471 10.55 3.97 -8.39
N ASN A 472 9.76 4.15 -9.44
CA ASN A 472 8.85 5.26 -9.61
C ASN A 472 7.37 4.86 -9.51
N PHE A 473 7.06 3.71 -8.92
CA PHE A 473 5.69 3.19 -8.91
C PHE A 473 5.14 3.01 -7.49
N PHE A 474 4.61 4.09 -6.90
CA PHE A 474 4.16 4.14 -5.49
C PHE A 474 2.68 4.49 -5.36
N GLY A 475 1.80 3.67 -5.96
CA GLY A 475 0.36 3.94 -6.04
C GLY A 475 -0.02 5.00 -7.07
N TYR A 476 0.98 5.56 -7.74
CA TYR A 476 0.92 6.44 -8.91
C TYR A 476 2.35 6.46 -9.51
N PRO A 477 2.51 6.77 -10.80
CA PRO A 477 3.83 6.97 -11.39
C PRO A 477 4.45 8.28 -10.85
N THR A 478 5.70 8.24 -10.39
CA THR A 478 6.49 9.40 -9.99
C THR A 478 7.58 9.72 -11.00
N ASP A 479 8.07 10.96 -11.02
CA ASP A 479 9.27 11.33 -11.80
C ASP A 479 10.56 10.74 -11.19
N CYS A 480 10.65 10.76 -9.87
CA CYS A 480 11.81 10.26 -9.15
C CYS A 480 11.46 9.80 -7.71
N PRO A 481 12.12 8.75 -7.18
CA PRO A 481 11.90 8.28 -5.80
C PRO A 481 12.60 9.09 -4.71
N GLN A 482 13.52 9.98 -5.07
CA GLN A 482 14.45 10.60 -4.13
C GLN A 482 14.16 12.08 -3.88
N ARG A 483 13.92 12.89 -4.93
CA ARG A 483 13.84 14.35 -4.80
C ARG A 483 12.42 14.92 -4.72
N GLU A 484 11.56 14.62 -5.67
CA GLU A 484 10.25 15.26 -5.82
C GLU A 484 9.11 14.34 -5.45
N LYS A 485 9.13 13.11 -5.97
CA LYS A 485 8.08 12.09 -5.77
C LYS A 485 6.72 12.54 -6.34
N ASN A 486 6.76 13.36 -7.39
CA ASN A 486 5.57 13.97 -7.98
C ASN A 486 5.06 13.15 -9.16
N GLY A 487 3.75 13.14 -9.35
CA GLY A 487 3.11 12.48 -10.49
C GLY A 487 3.13 13.34 -11.76
N TRP A 488 4.33 13.63 -12.27
CA TRP A 488 4.50 14.38 -13.52
C TRP A 488 3.87 13.63 -14.69
N THR A 489 2.91 14.28 -15.36
CA THR A 489 2.06 13.60 -16.36
C THR A 489 2.82 13.27 -17.63
N GLY A 490 3.77 14.12 -18.04
CA GLY A 490 4.64 13.88 -19.20
C GLY A 490 5.53 12.64 -19.04
N ASP A 491 6.19 12.53 -17.88
CA ASP A 491 7.09 11.43 -17.51
C ASP A 491 6.32 10.09 -17.49
N ALA A 492 5.15 10.09 -16.87
CA ALA A 492 4.28 8.92 -16.85
C ALA A 492 3.78 8.52 -18.25
N HIS A 493 3.44 9.50 -19.10
CA HIS A 493 2.97 9.25 -20.46
C HIS A 493 4.03 8.54 -21.33
N ILE A 494 5.30 8.91 -21.20
CA ILE A 494 6.39 8.25 -21.96
C ILE A 494 6.78 6.89 -21.36
N ALA A 495 6.57 6.68 -20.05
CA ALA A 495 6.98 5.45 -19.37
C ALA A 495 5.92 4.34 -19.38
N VAL A 496 4.63 4.67 -19.48
CA VAL A 496 3.51 3.74 -19.28
C VAL A 496 3.56 2.52 -20.20
N GLU A 497 3.86 2.70 -21.49
CA GLU A 497 3.92 1.59 -22.44
C GLU A 497 5.03 0.60 -22.08
N THR A 498 6.22 1.12 -21.75
CA THR A 498 7.35 0.30 -21.29
C THR A 498 7.00 -0.43 -19.99
N GLY A 499 6.33 0.25 -19.06
CA GLY A 499 5.87 -0.33 -17.81
C GLY A 499 4.90 -1.49 -18.01
N LEU A 500 3.84 -1.27 -18.81
CA LEU A 500 2.77 -2.25 -19.04
C LEU A 500 3.21 -3.45 -19.91
N MET A 501 4.27 -3.31 -20.71
CA MET A 501 4.88 -4.48 -21.38
C MET A 501 5.62 -5.40 -20.40
N ASN A 502 6.06 -4.89 -19.25
CA ASN A 502 6.90 -5.63 -18.30
C ASN A 502 6.15 -6.05 -17.03
N PHE A 503 5.15 -5.29 -16.61
CA PHE A 503 4.45 -5.48 -15.33
C PHE A 503 2.93 -5.34 -15.47
N ASP A 504 2.18 -6.10 -14.67
CA ASP A 504 0.73 -5.92 -14.51
C ASP A 504 0.45 -4.70 -13.60
N GLY A 505 0.65 -3.52 -14.17
CA GLY A 505 0.50 -2.22 -13.50
C GLY A 505 -0.87 -1.58 -13.67
N ILE A 506 -1.83 -2.24 -14.33
CA ILE A 506 -3.06 -1.62 -14.81
C ILE A 506 -3.88 -0.97 -13.69
N THR A 507 -3.96 -1.62 -12.52
CA THR A 507 -4.75 -1.11 -11.38
C THR A 507 -4.19 0.18 -10.79
N ILE A 508 -2.88 0.39 -10.87
CA ILE A 508 -2.25 1.64 -10.44
C ILE A 508 -2.58 2.77 -11.41
N TYR A 509 -2.53 2.51 -12.71
CA TYR A 509 -2.90 3.50 -13.73
C TYR A 509 -4.39 3.82 -13.72
N GLU A 510 -5.28 2.86 -13.47
CA GLU A 510 -6.71 3.14 -13.34
C GLU A 510 -7.01 4.05 -12.15
N LYS A 511 -6.36 3.80 -11.00
CA LYS A 511 -6.44 4.72 -9.87
C LYS A 511 -5.87 6.10 -10.22
N TRP A 512 -4.75 6.17 -10.93
CA TRP A 512 -4.14 7.45 -11.30
C TRP A 512 -4.96 8.23 -12.35
N LEU A 513 -5.62 7.55 -13.28
CA LEU A 513 -6.61 8.15 -14.17
C LEU A 513 -7.84 8.66 -13.40
N ALA A 514 -8.23 7.98 -12.33
CA ALA A 514 -9.22 8.53 -11.43
C ALA A 514 -8.70 9.79 -10.73
N ASP A 515 -7.39 9.91 -10.43
CA ASP A 515 -6.80 11.15 -9.87
C ASP A 515 -6.86 12.29 -10.91
N HIS A 516 -6.66 12.00 -12.20
CA HIS A 516 -6.83 13.01 -13.26
C HIS A 516 -8.23 13.61 -13.26
N ARG A 517 -9.25 12.78 -13.08
CA ARG A 517 -10.64 13.25 -12.99
C ARG A 517 -10.85 14.17 -11.78
N ASP A 518 -10.18 13.89 -10.67
CA ASP A 518 -10.30 14.72 -9.46
C ASP A 518 -9.59 16.08 -9.62
N GLU A 519 -8.57 16.14 -10.48
CA GLU A 519 -7.79 17.36 -10.77
C GLU A 519 -8.28 18.16 -11.97
N GLN A 520 -9.15 17.62 -12.82
CA GLN A 520 -9.63 18.33 -14.00
C GLN A 520 -10.49 19.54 -13.60
N GLN A 521 -10.10 20.72 -14.09
CA GLN A 521 -10.86 21.95 -13.88
C GLN A 521 -12.15 21.96 -14.71
N PRO A 522 -13.17 22.77 -14.36
CA PRO A 522 -14.42 22.88 -15.12
C PRO A 522 -14.26 23.28 -16.60
N ASN A 523 -13.15 23.92 -16.96
CA ASN A 523 -12.78 24.28 -18.34
C ASN A 523 -12.07 23.14 -19.10
N GLY A 524 -11.86 21.99 -18.46
CA GLY A 524 -11.19 20.82 -19.03
C GLY A 524 -9.67 20.77 -18.83
N VAL A 525 -9.04 21.81 -18.28
CA VAL A 525 -7.59 21.87 -18.06
C VAL A 525 -7.15 20.87 -16.99
N LEU A 526 -6.03 20.19 -17.26
CA LEU A 526 -5.34 19.31 -16.33
C LEU A 526 -4.01 19.93 -15.91
N PRO A 527 -3.55 19.70 -14.68
CA PRO A 527 -2.27 20.18 -14.23
C PRO A 527 -1.12 19.29 -14.73
N SER A 528 0.10 19.82 -14.67
CA SER A 528 1.32 19.07 -15.02
C SER A 528 1.70 17.99 -14.00
N ILE A 529 1.29 18.12 -12.74
CA ILE A 529 1.51 17.15 -11.65
C ILE A 529 0.14 16.63 -11.19
N ILE A 530 -0.03 15.33 -11.04
CA ILE A 530 -1.27 14.70 -10.55
C ILE A 530 -0.94 13.57 -9.55
N PRO A 531 -1.46 13.58 -8.31
CA PRO A 531 -2.25 14.66 -7.69
C PRO A 531 -1.41 15.92 -7.35
N THR A 532 -2.04 17.09 -7.29
CA THR A 532 -1.37 18.40 -7.05
C THR A 532 -2.10 19.24 -6.01
N ASP A 533 -1.36 20.06 -5.26
CA ASP A 533 -1.89 21.00 -4.27
C ASP A 533 -2.59 22.23 -4.91
N GLY A 534 -2.54 22.34 -6.23
CA GLY A 534 -3.01 23.49 -7.00
C GLY A 534 -1.97 24.01 -7.98
N TRP A 535 -0.75 23.47 -7.96
CA TRP A 535 0.31 23.80 -8.91
C TRP A 535 0.09 23.20 -10.31
N GLY A 536 0.56 23.90 -11.35
CA GLY A 536 0.78 23.33 -12.69
C GLY A 536 -0.37 23.44 -13.68
N TYR A 537 -1.34 24.33 -13.43
CA TYR A 537 -2.49 24.61 -14.31
C TYR A 537 -2.29 25.79 -15.28
N GLU A 538 -1.09 26.37 -15.33
CA GLU A 538 -0.75 27.55 -16.13
C GLU A 538 -0.86 27.34 -17.64
#